data_AF-A0A8T5AMG3-F1
#
_entry.id   AF-A0A8T5AMG3-F1
#
_cell.length_a   1.000
_cell.length_b   1.000
_cell.length_c   1.000
_cell.angle_alpha   90.00
_cell.angle_beta   90.00
_cell.angle_gamma   90.00
#
_symmetry.space_group_name_H-M   'P 1'
#
loop_
_entity.id
_entity.type
_entity.pdbx_description
1 polymer ?
#
loop_
_entity_poly.entity_id
_entity_poly.type
_entity_poly.pdbx_seq_one_letter_code
_entity_poly.pdbx_strand_id
1 'polypeptide(L)' 'MERASKGIVVDASVAAKWFMPEEDSDKASKILREYADGRIEIPFADLLIYEVANVMRCRPDINGEALAGNTENLLSFSSL' A
#
# COMPACT_ATOMS: atom_id res chain seq x y z
N MET A 1 18.06 24.83 -4.22
CA MET A 1 16.77 24.64 -3.51
C MET A 1 16.30 23.24 -3.80
N GLU A 2 16.45 22.32 -2.84
CA GLU A 2 15.68 21.09 -2.87
C GLU A 2 14.20 21.49 -2.85
N ARG A 3 13.44 21.04 -3.86
CA ARG A 3 11.97 21.01 -3.73
C ARG A 3 11.70 20.04 -2.59
N ALA A 4 10.98 20.47 -1.55
CA ALA A 4 10.38 19.54 -0.61
C ALA A 4 9.67 18.46 -1.43
N SER A 5 10.01 17.19 -1.20
CA SER A 5 9.39 16.10 -1.94
C SER A 5 7.88 16.17 -1.71
N LYS A 6 7.09 15.85 -2.73
CA LYS A 6 5.65 15.92 -2.62
C LYS A 6 5.17 14.69 -1.85
N GLY A 7 4.87 14.86 -0.56
CA GLY A 7 4.24 13.83 0.26
C GLY A 7 2.79 13.57 -0.18
N ILE A 8 2.43 12.30 -0.34
CA ILE A 8 1.07 11.85 -0.67
C ILE A 8 0.60 10.89 0.41
N VAL A 9 -0.47 11.26 1.12
CA VAL A 9 -1.15 10.32 2.04
C VAL A 9 -2.05 9.41 1.22
N VAL A 10 -1.93 8.10 1.44
CA VAL A 10 -2.79 7.09 0.82
C VAL A 10 -3.83 6.59 1.81
N ASP A 11 -5.05 6.40 1.32
CA ASP A 11 -6.11 5.71 2.07
C ASP A 11 -5.93 4.19 1.97
N ALA A 12 -6.47 3.44 2.93
CA ALA A 12 -6.42 1.97 2.93
C ALA A 12 -7.02 1.36 1.66
N SER A 13 -8.09 1.95 1.11
CA SER A 13 -8.71 1.49 -0.14
C SER A 13 -7.80 1.62 -1.36
N VAL A 14 -6.83 2.55 -1.35
CA VAL A 14 -5.83 2.69 -2.42
C VAL A 14 -4.71 1.68 -2.23
N ALA A 15 -4.19 1.55 -1.01
CA ALA A 15 -3.12 0.61 -0.68
C ALA A 15 -3.54 -0.86 -0.85
N ALA A 16 -4.80 -1.18 -0.56
CA ALA A 16 -5.40 -2.49 -0.79
C ALA A 16 -5.24 -2.97 -2.25
N LYS A 17 -5.35 -2.06 -3.22
CA LYS A 17 -5.25 -2.37 -4.65
C LYS A 17 -3.83 -2.76 -5.11
N TRP A 18 -2.82 -2.61 -4.26
CA TRP A 18 -1.47 -3.13 -4.54
C TRP A 18 -1.39 -4.65 -4.42
N PHE A 19 -2.28 -5.25 -3.63
CA PHE A 19 -2.30 -6.69 -3.36
C PHE A 19 -3.46 -7.40 -4.05
N MET A 20 -4.53 -6.66 -4.38
CA MET A 20 -5.79 -7.21 -4.87
C MET A 20 -6.18 -6.52 -6.18
N PRO A 21 -6.28 -7.26 -7.30
CA PRO A 21 -6.73 -6.70 -8.56
C PRO A 21 -8.19 -6.22 -8.48
N GLU A 22 -8.38 -4.92 -8.61
CA GLU A 22 -9.68 -4.22 -8.64
C GLU A 22 -9.67 -3.03 -9.64
N GLU A 23 -10.81 -2.36 -9.80
CA GLU A 23 -10.90 -1.11 -10.56
C GLU A 23 -9.88 -0.07 -10.02
N ASP A 24 -9.20 0.62 -10.93
CA ASP A 24 -8.13 1.59 -10.65
C ASP A 24 -6.83 1.03 -10.03
N SER A 25 -6.61 -0.29 -10.09
CA SER A 25 -5.33 -0.88 -9.63
C SER A 25 -4.13 -0.36 -10.41
N ASP A 26 -4.30 0.03 -11.67
CA ASP A 26 -3.29 0.67 -12.50
C ASP A 26 -2.85 2.03 -11.92
N LYS A 27 -3.80 2.83 -11.45
CA LYS A 27 -3.56 4.12 -10.79
C LYS A 27 -2.90 3.93 -9.43
N ALA A 28 -3.38 2.99 -8.62
CA ALA A 28 -2.76 2.67 -7.33
C ALA A 28 -1.32 2.17 -7.51
N SER A 29 -1.08 1.30 -8.49
CA SER A 29 0.26 0.79 -8.82
C SER A 29 1.19 1.90 -9.33
N LYS A 30 0.66 2.93 -10.00
CA LYS A 30 1.46 4.09 -10.41
C LYS A 30 1.98 4.86 -9.20
N ILE A 31 1.16 5.06 -8.17
CA ILE A 31 1.58 5.71 -6.92
C ILE A 31 2.70 4.89 -6.25
N LEU A 32 2.51 3.57 -6.11
CA LEU A 32 3.52 2.70 -5.50
C LEU A 32 4.85 2.72 -6.27
N ARG A 33 4.80 2.74 -7.62
CA ARG A 33 5.99 2.88 -8.47
C ARG A 33 6.68 4.21 -8.29
N GLU A 34 5.94 5.32 -8.24
CA GLU A 34 6.53 6.64 -7.99
C GLU A 34 7.19 6.73 -6.61
N TYR A 35 6.62 6.08 -5.59
CA TYR A 35 7.23 5.94 -4.27
C TYR A 35 8.50 5.08 -4.31
N ALA A 36 8.46 3.91 -4.95
CA ALA A 36 9.62 3.03 -5.10
C ALA A 36 10.78 3.69 -5.89
N ASP A 37 10.46 4.57 -6.84
CA ASP A 37 11.42 5.38 -7.59
C ASP A 37 11.97 6.58 -6.78
N GLY A 38 11.47 6.84 -5.57
CA GLY A 38 11.83 8.00 -4.75
C GLY A 38 11.33 9.35 -5.29
N ARG A 39 10.32 9.34 -6.18
CA ARG A 39 9.75 10.57 -6.77
C ARG A 39 8.74 11.24 -5.85
N ILE A 40 8.13 10.48 -4.96
CA ILE A 40 7.18 10.93 -3.95
C ILE A 40 7.50 10.26 -2.62
N GLU A 41 7.05 10.86 -1.53
CA GLU A 41 7.02 10.24 -0.20
C GLU A 41 5.60 9.79 0.12
N ILE A 42 5.47 8.64 0.77
CA ILE A 42 4.20 8.16 1.33
C ILE A 42 4.38 8.08 2.85
N PRO A 43 3.91 9.08 3.63
CA PRO A 43 3.87 8.96 5.08
C PRO A 43 2.89 7.85 5.48
N PHE A 44 3.41 6.79 6.10
CA PHE A 44 2.60 5.67 6.61
C PHE A 44 1.99 6.02 7.96
N ALA A 45 0.67 5.91 8.07
CA ALA A 45 0.00 5.81 9.36
C ALA A 45 0.01 4.34 9.79
N ASP A 46 0.37 4.04 11.05
CA ASP A 46 0.37 2.66 11.57
C ASP A 46 -0.98 1.96 11.34
N LEU A 47 -2.08 2.73 11.39
CA LEU A 47 -3.43 2.24 11.13
C LEU A 47 -3.63 1.66 9.73
N LEU A 48 -2.89 2.15 8.72
CA LEU A 48 -2.99 1.68 7.34
C LEU A 48 -2.71 0.18 7.23
N ILE A 49 -1.76 -0.33 8.03
CA ILE A 49 -1.42 -1.75 8.04
C ILE A 49 -2.62 -2.59 8.49
N TYR A 50 -3.30 -2.17 9.56
CA TYR A 50 -4.46 -2.88 10.11
C TYR A 50 -5.67 -2.82 9.18
N GLU A 51 -5.91 -1.66 8.55
CA GLU A 51 -7.04 -1.50 7.64
C GLU A 51 -6.86 -2.33 6.36
N VAL A 52 -5.67 -2.28 5.74
CA VAL A 52 -5.37 -3.09 4.54
C VAL A 52 -5.39 -4.58 4.87
N ALA A 53 -4.82 -5.00 6.01
CA ALA A 53 -4.90 -6.39 6.45
C ALA A 53 -6.35 -6.84 6.68
N ASN A 54 -7.19 -5.99 7.27
CA ASN A 54 -8.60 -6.32 7.48
C ASN A 54 -9.38 -6.42 6.16
N VAL A 55 -9.10 -5.56 5.17
CA VAL A 55 -9.71 -5.66 3.82
C VAL A 55 -9.30 -6.99 3.18
N MET A 56 -8.01 -7.35 3.21
CA MET A 56 -7.53 -8.62 2.66
C MET A 56 -8.15 -9.84 3.36
N ARG A 57 -8.27 -9.81 4.69
CA ARG A 57 -8.90 -10.89 5.48
C ARG A 57 -10.37 -11.12 5.13
N CYS A 58 -11.09 -10.06 4.76
CA CYS A 58 -12.50 -10.15 4.39
C CYS A 58 -12.73 -10.73 2.99
N ARG A 59 -11.67 -10.86 2.17
CA ARG A 59 -11.78 -11.39 0.81
C ARG A 59 -11.74 -12.93 0.81
N PRO A 60 -12.73 -13.60 0.17
CA PRO A 60 -12.82 -15.05 0.17
C PRO A 60 -11.73 -15.73 -0.69
N ASP A 61 -11.12 -15.00 -1.62
CA ASP A 61 -10.07 -15.45 -2.51
C ASP A 61 -8.65 -15.31 -1.92
N ILE A 62 -8.52 -14.77 -0.69
CA ILE A 62 -7.25 -14.66 0.03
C ILE A 62 -7.24 -15.66 1.18
N ASN A 63 -6.27 -16.57 1.14
CA ASN A 63 -6.04 -17.53 2.23
C ASN A 63 -5.10 -16.95 3.31
N GLY A 64 -4.95 -17.65 4.44
CA GLY A 64 -4.13 -17.17 5.56
C GLY A 64 -2.65 -16.98 5.22
N GLU A 65 -2.10 -17.81 4.33
CA GLU A 65 -0.69 -17.71 3.90
C GLU A 65 -0.47 -16.46 3.04
N ALA A 66 -1.34 -16.23 2.06
CA ALA A 66 -1.33 -15.04 1.23
C ALA A 66 -1.56 -13.76 2.06
N LEU A 67 -2.47 -13.82 3.04
CA LEU A 67 -2.70 -12.71 3.98
C LEU A 67 -1.41 -12.36 4.74
N ALA A 68 -0.75 -13.36 5.35
CA ALA A 68 0.48 -13.15 6.10
C ALA A 68 1.58 -12.56 5.22
N GLY A 69 1.84 -13.15 4.05
CA GLY A 69 2.87 -12.65 3.12
C GLY A 69 2.58 -11.24 2.60
N ASN A 70 1.32 -10.92 2.31
CA ASN A 70 0.94 -9.57 1.87
C ASN A 70 1.06 -8.53 3.00
N THR A 71 0.73 -8.90 4.24
CA THR A 71 0.92 -8.02 5.40
C THR A 71 2.40 -7.79 5.70
N GLU A 72 3.25 -8.82 5.58
CA GLU A 72 4.71 -8.67 5.71
C GLU A 72 5.28 -7.72 4.64
N ASN A 73 4.83 -7.87 3.38
CA ASN A 73 5.20 -6.96 2.30
C ASN A 73 4.76 -5.51 2.60
N LEU A 74 3.56 -5.30 3.13
CA LEU A 74 3.08 -3.97 3.51
C LEU A 74 3.92 -3.35 4.64
N LEU A 75 4.32 -4.15 5.64
CA LEU A 75 5.21 -3.72 6.72
C LEU A 75 6.61 -3.34 6.23
N SER A 76 7.09 -3.98 5.17
CA SER A 76 8.39 -3.63 4.58
C SER A 76 8.42 -2.19 4.03
N PHE A 77 7.27 -1.61 3.67
CA PHE A 77 7.17 -0.23 3.19
C PHE A 77 7.29 0.82 4.30
N SER A 78 6.93 0.50 5.55
CA SER A 78 7.09 1.44 6.67
C SER A 78 8.53 1.51 7.20
N SER A 79 9.40 0.60 6.76
CA SER A 79 10.81 0.52 7.16
C SER A 79 11.77 1.11 6.11
N LEU A 80 11.23 1.68 5.02
CA LEU A 80 11.94 2.37 3.92
C LEU A 80 11.82 3.89 4.07
#